data_AF-A0AAD6KBY2-F1
#
_entry.id   AF-A0AAD6KBY2-F1
#
_cell.length_a   1.000
_cell.length_b   1.000
_cell.length_c   1.000
_cell.angle_alpha   90.00
_cell.angle_beta   90.00
_cell.angle_gamma   90.00
#
_symmetry.space_group_name_H-M   'P 1'
#
loop_
_entity.id
_entity.type
_entity.pdbx_description
1 polymer ?
#
loop_
_entity_poly.entity_id
_entity_poly.type
_entity_poly.pdbx_seq_one_letter_code
_entity_poly.pdbx_strand_id
1 'polypeptide(L)'
;MAEGCQKEIGEKRRPVVDVGTYGAEYTPATKRRRVGEVGLANILEGIVDALKDRVEVSYLFMKPVPKKEAPDYLDIIKRPMDLSTIRDKVRKMEYKDRNEFRHDMWQIAYNAHVYNDRRNPGIPPLADQLLELCDYLLMEKQESLSEAEAGI
;
A
#
# COMPACT_ATOMS: atom_id res chain seq x y z
N MET A 1 -73.53 -3.63 -9.99
CA MET A 1 -72.44 -4.20 -9.18
C MET A 1 -71.22 -3.31 -9.47
N ALA A 2 -71.05 -2.11 -8.90
CA ALA A 2 -70.72 -1.78 -7.48
C ALA A 2 -69.57 -2.68 -6.99
N GLU A 3 -68.40 -2.25 -6.51
CA GLU A 3 -67.84 -0.99 -5.93
C GLU A 3 -66.33 -0.96 -6.30
N GLY A 4 -65.58 0.15 -6.44
CA GLY A 4 -65.30 1.19 -5.45
C GLY A 4 -64.12 0.82 -4.53
N CYS A 5 -62.88 1.21 -4.87
CA CYS A 5 -61.86 1.47 -3.84
C CYS A 5 -60.77 2.43 -4.37
N GLN A 6 -60.79 3.66 -3.87
CA GLN A 6 -59.73 4.65 -3.96
C GLN A 6 -58.59 4.29 -2.99
N LYS A 7 -57.37 4.76 -3.30
CA LYS A 7 -56.29 5.24 -2.41
C LYS A 7 -55.02 5.38 -3.25
N GLU A 8 -54.15 6.36 -3.13
CA GLU A 8 -54.12 7.70 -2.55
C GLU A 8 -52.88 8.38 -3.19
N ILE A 9 -52.92 9.71 -3.34
CA ILE A 9 -51.86 10.52 -3.93
C ILE A 9 -50.68 10.58 -2.94
N GLY A 10 -49.49 10.19 -3.40
CA GLY A 10 -48.25 10.24 -2.64
C GLY A 10 -47.20 11.10 -3.34
N GLU A 11 -47.38 12.42 -3.27
CA GLU A 11 -46.41 13.42 -3.73
C GLU A 11 -45.18 13.43 -2.81
N LYS A 12 -44.07 12.80 -3.24
CA LYS A 12 -42.78 12.96 -2.56
C LYS A 12 -41.93 13.98 -3.32
N ARG A 13 -42.03 15.20 -2.79
CA ARG A 13 -41.30 16.44 -3.12
C ARG A 13 -39.83 16.18 -3.46
N ARG A 14 -39.39 16.79 -4.57
CA ARG A 14 -37.96 17.00 -4.87
C ARG A 14 -37.38 17.92 -3.78
N PRO A 15 -36.16 17.69 -3.27
CA PRO A 15 -35.55 18.65 -2.38
C PRO A 15 -35.21 19.90 -3.18
N VAL A 16 -35.84 21.01 -2.82
CA VAL A 16 -35.50 22.34 -3.28
C VAL A 16 -34.10 22.65 -2.74
N VAL A 17 -33.12 22.77 -3.63
CA VAL A 17 -31.78 23.26 -3.28
C VAL A 17 -31.88 24.77 -3.09
N ASP A 18 -31.91 25.20 -1.82
CA ASP A 18 -31.79 26.59 -1.45
C ASP A 18 -30.34 27.05 -1.67
N VAL A 19 -30.18 28.10 -2.46
CA VAL A 19 -28.89 28.74 -2.75
C VAL A 19 -28.62 29.71 -1.62
N GLY A 20 -27.85 29.26 -0.63
CA GLY A 20 -27.48 30.05 0.55
C GLY A 20 -26.04 29.76 1.00
N THR A 21 -25.18 30.72 0.72
CA THR A 21 -23.89 31.14 1.29
C THR A 21 -23.38 30.42 2.56
N TYR A 22 -22.04 30.29 2.66
CA TYR A 22 -21.20 29.79 3.78
C TYR A 22 -20.85 28.28 3.78
N GLY A 23 -20.20 27.80 2.72
CA GLY A 23 -19.60 26.47 2.66
C GLY A 23 -18.26 26.39 3.40
N ALA A 24 -18.28 26.16 4.71
CA ALA A 24 -17.16 25.51 5.39
C ALA A 24 -17.14 24.02 4.99
N GLU A 25 -15.97 23.51 4.64
CA GLU A 25 -15.73 22.25 3.92
C GLU A 25 -16.15 20.97 4.68
N TYR A 26 -17.43 20.60 4.69
CA TYR A 26 -17.84 19.24 5.05
C TYR A 26 -17.61 18.28 3.88
N THR A 27 -16.38 17.84 3.69
CA THR A 27 -16.08 16.69 2.83
C THR A 27 -16.46 15.38 3.55
N PRO A 28 -17.26 14.49 2.95
CA PRO A 28 -17.66 13.22 3.59
C PRO A 28 -16.45 12.34 3.94
N ALA A 29 -16.48 11.68 5.11
CA ALA A 29 -15.38 10.86 5.62
C ALA A 29 -14.90 9.78 4.64
N THR A 30 -15.81 9.16 3.88
CA THR A 30 -15.48 8.17 2.85
C THR A 30 -14.66 8.75 1.70
N LYS A 31 -14.90 10.02 1.34
CA LYS A 31 -14.13 10.73 0.32
C LYS A 31 -12.76 11.11 0.86
N ARG A 32 -12.66 11.55 2.11
CA ARG A 32 -11.38 11.87 2.78
C ARG A 32 -10.47 10.63 2.87
N ARG A 33 -11.01 9.51 3.36
CA ARG A 33 -10.31 8.22 3.41
C ARG A 33 -9.75 7.81 2.06
N ARG A 34 -10.55 7.92 0.99
CA ARG A 34 -10.09 7.56 -0.36
C ARG A 34 -8.96 8.47 -0.85
N VAL A 35 -8.97 9.75 -0.49
CA VAL A 35 -7.89 10.69 -0.81
C VAL A 35 -6.61 10.33 -0.03
N GLY A 36 -6.74 10.02 1.27
CA GLY A 36 -5.63 9.54 2.10
C GLY A 36 -5.01 8.24 1.58
N GLU A 37 -5.83 7.23 1.27
CA GLU A 37 -5.39 5.94 0.73
C GLU A 37 -4.66 6.10 -0.61
N VAL A 38 -5.17 6.95 -1.51
CA VAL A 38 -4.50 7.25 -2.80
C VAL A 38 -3.21 8.03 -2.59
N GLY A 39 -3.20 9.02 -1.69
CA GLY A 39 -2.01 9.80 -1.36
C GLY A 39 -0.89 8.92 -0.80
N LEU A 40 -1.21 8.08 0.18
CA LEU A 40 -0.28 7.11 0.76
C LEU A 40 0.27 6.16 -0.31
N ALA A 41 -0.62 5.57 -1.12
CA ALA A 41 -0.20 4.64 -2.18
C ALA A 41 0.75 5.29 -3.19
N ASN A 42 0.50 6.54 -3.62
CA ASN A 42 1.38 7.24 -4.54
C ASN A 42 2.77 7.49 -3.94
N ILE A 43 2.84 7.87 -2.66
CA ILE A 43 4.11 8.10 -1.97
C ILE A 43 4.90 6.79 -1.87
N LEU A 44 4.24 5.72 -1.42
CA LEU A 44 4.87 4.40 -1.28
C LEU A 44 5.29 3.83 -2.64
N GLU A 45 4.52 4.02 -3.71
CA GLU A 45 4.91 3.57 -5.06
C GLU A 45 6.16 4.30 -5.54
N GLY A 46 6.26 5.61 -5.28
CA GLY A 46 7.46 6.39 -5.57
C GLY A 46 8.70 5.89 -4.82
N ILE A 47 8.55 5.43 -3.57
CA ILE A 47 9.65 4.80 -2.81
C ILE A 47 10.05 3.47 -3.47
N VAL A 48 9.09 2.61 -3.83
CA VAL A 48 9.38 1.34 -4.49
C VAL A 48 10.10 1.54 -5.82
N ASP A 49 9.69 2.51 -6.62
CA ASP A 49 10.35 2.82 -7.89
C ASP A 49 11.79 3.33 -7.66
N ALA A 50 12.01 4.22 -6.70
CA ALA A 50 13.35 4.68 -6.33
C ALA A 50 14.27 3.54 -5.85
N LEU A 51 13.74 2.57 -5.09
CA LEU A 51 14.50 1.38 -4.67
C LEU A 51 14.87 0.49 -5.85
N LYS A 52 13.96 0.32 -6.81
CA LYS A 52 14.21 -0.50 -8.02
C LYS A 52 15.21 0.12 -8.98
N ASP A 53 15.32 1.45 -8.99
CA ASP A 53 16.32 2.17 -9.79
C ASP A 53 17.74 1.99 -9.24
N ARG A 54 17.89 1.61 -7.96
CA ARG A 54 19.17 1.17 -7.35
C ARG A 54 19.45 -0.28 -7.69
N VAL A 55 19.67 -0.57 -8.99
CA VAL A 55 19.78 -1.93 -9.52
C VAL A 55 20.92 -2.72 -8.85
N GLU A 56 22.01 -2.05 -8.49
CA GLU A 56 23.16 -2.63 -7.80
C GLU A 56 22.81 -3.28 -6.46
N VAL A 57 21.74 -2.84 -5.81
CA VAL A 57 21.24 -3.39 -4.54
C VAL A 57 19.99 -4.25 -4.76
N SER A 58 19.09 -3.82 -5.65
CA SER A 58 17.74 -4.37 -5.73
C SER A 58 17.58 -5.58 -6.65
N TYR A 59 18.56 -5.90 -7.52
CA TYR A 59 18.35 -6.86 -8.61
C TYR A 59 17.81 -8.23 -8.17
N LEU A 60 18.31 -8.76 -7.03
CA LEU A 60 17.90 -10.08 -6.49
C LEU A 60 16.49 -10.08 -5.89
N PHE A 61 15.96 -8.91 -5.57
CA PHE A 61 14.73 -8.74 -4.80
C PHE A 61 13.59 -8.17 -5.64
N MET A 62 13.79 -8.01 -6.96
CA MET A 62 12.81 -7.42 -7.87
C MET A 62 11.57 -8.31 -8.10
N LYS A 63 11.70 -9.63 -7.95
CA LYS A 63 10.68 -10.63 -8.27
C LYS A 63 10.71 -11.79 -7.26
N PRO A 64 9.62 -12.56 -7.14
CA PRO A 64 9.61 -13.76 -6.31
C PRO A 64 10.73 -14.72 -6.71
N VAL A 65 11.38 -15.35 -5.73
CA VAL A 65 12.46 -16.31 -5.97
C VAL A 65 11.93 -17.50 -6.79
N PRO A 66 12.47 -17.77 -7.99
CA PRO A 66 12.02 -18.89 -8.82
C PRO A 66 12.40 -20.24 -8.21
N LYS A 67 11.47 -21.19 -8.18
CA LYS A 67 11.72 -22.57 -7.70
C LYS A 67 12.89 -23.26 -8.43
N LYS A 68 13.15 -22.90 -9.69
CA LYS A 68 14.29 -23.41 -10.46
C LYS A 68 15.66 -22.98 -9.89
N GLU A 69 15.74 -21.81 -9.26
CA GLU A 69 16.96 -21.24 -8.69
C GLU A 69 17.14 -21.68 -7.24
N ALA A 70 16.03 -21.85 -6.52
CA ALA A 70 16.02 -22.29 -5.13
C ALA A 70 14.86 -23.29 -4.89
N PRO A 71 15.08 -24.59 -5.16
CA PRO A 71 14.03 -25.61 -5.11
C PRO A 71 13.37 -25.78 -3.74
N ASP A 72 14.12 -25.59 -2.65
CA ASP A 72 13.70 -25.70 -1.25
C ASP A 72 13.31 -24.36 -0.61
N TYR A 73 13.26 -23.27 -1.39
CA TYR A 73 13.01 -21.92 -0.84
C TYR A 73 11.71 -21.83 -0.07
N LEU A 74 10.60 -22.30 -0.65
CA LEU A 74 9.27 -22.24 -0.02
C LEU A 74 9.08 -23.29 1.09
N ASP A 75 9.96 -24.29 1.16
CA ASP A 75 9.97 -25.24 2.27
C ASP A 75 10.60 -24.62 3.53
N ILE A 76 11.49 -23.65 3.35
CA ILE A 76 12.18 -22.94 4.44
C ILE A 76 11.46 -21.61 4.75
N ILE A 77 11.25 -20.78 3.74
CA ILE A 77 10.67 -19.44 3.85
C ILE A 77 9.14 -19.51 3.80
N LYS A 78 8.51 -19.17 4.92
CA LYS A 78 7.04 -19.27 5.09
C LYS A 78 6.27 -18.06 4.60
N ARG A 79 6.90 -16.89 4.58
CA ARG A 79 6.31 -15.63 4.08
C ARG A 79 7.25 -15.01 3.05
N PRO A 80 7.24 -15.49 1.79
CA PRO A 80 8.04 -14.89 0.73
C PRO A 80 7.59 -13.43 0.49
N MET A 81 8.54 -12.58 0.14
CA MET A 81 8.30 -11.17 -0.20
C MET A 81 9.35 -10.69 -1.19
N ASP A 82 8.97 -9.75 -2.04
CA ASP A 82 9.80 -9.13 -3.07
C ASP A 82 9.21 -7.77 -3.49
N LEU A 83 10.01 -6.94 -4.16
CA LEU A 83 9.62 -5.58 -4.54
C LEU A 83 8.42 -5.53 -5.50
N SER A 84 8.21 -6.55 -6.34
CA SER A 84 7.03 -6.56 -7.21
C SER A 84 5.76 -6.89 -6.45
N THR A 85 5.82 -7.82 -5.50
CA THR A 85 4.72 -8.11 -4.59
C THR A 85 4.37 -6.87 -3.75
N ILE A 86 5.38 -6.18 -3.18
CA ILE A 86 5.16 -4.93 -2.43
C ILE A 86 4.51 -3.86 -3.32
N ARG A 87 5.00 -3.68 -4.55
CA ARG A 87 4.40 -2.73 -5.50
C ARG A 87 2.93 -3.04 -5.77
N ASP A 88 2.59 -4.31 -5.95
CA ASP A 88 1.21 -4.73 -6.19
C ASP A 88 0.32 -4.45 -4.97
N LYS A 89 0.82 -4.66 -3.75
CA LYS A 89 0.13 -4.31 -2.50
C LYS A 89 -0.10 -2.80 -2.35
N VAL A 90 0.91 -1.99 -2.70
CA VAL A 90 0.78 -0.52 -2.75
C VAL A 90 -0.33 -0.11 -3.70
N ARG A 91 -0.34 -0.64 -4.94
CA ARG A 91 -1.35 -0.31 -5.96
C ARG A 91 -2.77 -0.72 -5.57
N LYS A 92 -2.90 -1.78 -4.76
CA LYS A 92 -4.17 -2.24 -4.19
C LYS A 92 -4.57 -1.46 -2.93
N MET A 93 -3.78 -0.49 -2.49
CA MET A 93 -4.00 0.30 -1.26
C MET A 93 -4.15 -0.59 -0.01
N GLU A 94 -3.37 -1.67 0.03
CA GLU A 94 -3.42 -2.64 1.14
C GLU A 94 -2.75 -2.12 2.42
N TYR A 95 -1.77 -1.23 2.28
CA TYR A 95 -1.09 -0.62 3.43
C TYR A 95 -1.91 0.53 4.00
N LYS A 96 -2.11 0.52 5.33
CA LYS A 96 -2.80 1.60 6.06
C LYS A 96 -1.84 2.63 6.63
N ASP A 97 -0.59 2.25 6.82
CA ASP A 97 0.48 3.14 7.21
C ASP A 97 1.83 2.69 6.63
N ARG A 98 2.84 3.54 6.79
CA ARG A 98 4.21 3.25 6.36
C ARG A 98 4.87 2.10 7.12
N ASN A 99 4.42 1.77 8.33
CA ASN A 99 5.01 0.71 9.14
C ASN A 99 4.65 -0.67 8.58
N GLU A 100 3.43 -0.85 8.10
CA GLU A 100 3.02 -2.08 7.39
C GLU A 100 3.84 -2.28 6.11
N PHE A 101 4.08 -1.20 5.36
CA PHE A 101 4.95 -1.22 4.18
C PHE A 101 6.39 -1.58 4.56
N ARG A 102 6.96 -0.91 5.56
CA ARG A 102 8.32 -1.16 6.06
C ARG A 102 8.47 -2.59 6.59
N HIS A 103 7.43 -3.16 7.20
CA HIS A 103 7.44 -4.54 7.67
C HIS A 103 7.64 -5.54 6.52
N ASP A 104 7.00 -5.33 5.37
CA ASP A 104 7.23 -6.17 4.19
C ASP A 104 8.64 -5.95 3.59
N MET A 105 9.18 -4.73 3.65
CA MET A 105 10.58 -4.48 3.28
C MET A 105 11.56 -5.24 4.20
N TRP A 106 11.31 -5.21 5.51
CA TRP A 106 12.07 -6.01 6.48
C TRP A 106 11.92 -7.51 6.22
N GLN A 107 10.75 -7.97 5.78
CA GLN A 107 10.52 -9.38 5.44
C GLN A 107 11.46 -9.87 4.32
N ILE A 108 11.82 -9.00 3.36
CA ILE A 108 12.82 -9.32 2.33
C ILE A 108 14.18 -9.58 2.97
N ALA A 109 14.66 -8.67 3.83
CA ALA A 109 15.94 -8.82 4.53
C ALA A 109 15.97 -10.04 5.45
N TYR A 110 14.92 -10.25 6.24
CA TYR A 110 14.77 -11.42 7.10
C TYR A 110 14.85 -12.73 6.29
N ASN A 111 14.11 -12.83 5.19
CA ASN A 111 14.13 -14.01 4.34
C ASN A 111 15.51 -14.23 3.70
N ALA A 112 16.20 -13.14 3.33
CA ALA A 112 17.54 -13.21 2.78
C ALA A 112 18.51 -13.84 3.79
N HIS A 113 18.50 -13.41 5.05
CA HIS A 113 19.31 -14.02 6.12
C HIS A 113 18.96 -15.48 6.36
N VAL A 114 17.68 -15.78 6.62
CA VAL A 114 17.22 -17.14 6.94
C VAL A 114 17.62 -18.16 5.88
N TYR A 115 17.51 -17.79 4.60
CA TYR A 115 17.84 -18.70 3.51
C TYR A 115 19.35 -18.70 3.17
N ASN A 116 20.03 -17.55 3.26
CA ASN A 116 21.35 -17.39 2.64
C ASN A 116 22.55 -17.31 3.58
N ASP A 117 22.41 -17.08 4.89
CA ASP A 117 23.56 -16.82 5.78
C ASP A 117 24.67 -17.88 5.69
N ARG A 118 24.30 -19.16 5.50
CA ARG A 118 25.24 -20.29 5.35
C ARG A 118 25.40 -20.80 3.91
N ARG A 119 24.69 -20.18 2.97
CA ARG A 119 24.62 -20.63 1.56
C ARG A 119 25.28 -19.61 0.64
N ASN A 120 24.85 -18.36 0.72
CA ASN A 120 25.27 -17.25 -0.12
C ASN A 120 25.45 -15.98 0.75
N PRO A 121 26.55 -15.89 1.53
CA PRO A 121 26.72 -14.82 2.52
C PRO A 121 26.84 -13.41 1.92
N GLY A 122 27.01 -13.29 0.59
CA GLY A 122 26.99 -12.00 -0.10
C GLY A 122 25.59 -11.42 -0.37
N ILE A 123 24.53 -12.22 -0.22
CA ILE A 123 23.15 -11.77 -0.50
C ILE A 123 22.54 -10.97 0.67
N PRO A 124 22.61 -11.43 1.94
CA PRO A 124 21.98 -10.70 3.04
C PRO A 124 22.42 -9.23 3.18
N PRO A 125 23.71 -8.88 3.05
CA PRO A 125 24.14 -7.47 3.10
C PRO A 125 23.49 -6.58 2.04
N LEU A 126 23.16 -7.11 0.86
CA LEU A 126 22.42 -6.35 -0.17
C LEU A 126 20.98 -6.11 0.26
N ALA A 127 20.36 -7.07 0.95
CA ALA A 127 19.01 -6.90 1.47
C ALA A 127 18.95 -5.90 2.63
N ASP A 128 19.98 -5.89 3.49
CA ASP A 128 20.15 -4.89 4.55
C ASP A 128 20.30 -3.49 3.95
N GLN A 129 21.18 -3.33 2.95
CA GLN A 129 21.36 -2.06 2.25
C GLN A 129 20.06 -1.58 1.59
N LEU A 130 19.26 -2.50 1.02
CA LEU A 130 17.95 -2.17 0.46
C LEU A 130 16.98 -1.64 1.53
N LEU A 131 16.98 -2.26 2.72
CA LEU A 131 16.14 -1.83 3.85
C LEU A 131 16.59 -0.47 4.40
N GLU A 132 17.90 -0.22 4.51
CA GLU A 132 18.44 1.07 4.93
C GLU A 132 18.06 2.20 3.94
N LEU A 133 18.15 1.94 2.63
CA LEU A 133 17.68 2.86 1.60
C LEU A 133 16.17 3.14 1.73
N CYS A 134 15.39 2.12 2.04
CA CYS A 134 13.96 2.28 2.29
C CYS A 134 13.70 3.18 3.51
N ASP A 135 14.41 2.95 4.62
CA ASP A 135 14.29 3.75 5.84
C ASP A 135 14.65 5.22 5.60
N TYR A 136 15.71 5.47 4.83
CA TYR A 136 16.09 6.81 4.41
C TYR A 136 14.97 7.50 3.62
N LEU A 137 14.40 6.82 2.62
CA LEU A 137 13.32 7.37 1.79
C LEU A 137 12.03 7.62 2.58
N LEU A 138 11.70 6.74 3.54
CA LEU A 138 10.57 6.91 4.44
C LEU A 138 10.75 8.12 5.37
N MET A 139 11.98 8.35 5.84
CA MET A 139 12.33 9.51 6.64
C MET A 139 12.27 10.80 5.81
N GLU A 140 12.78 10.80 4.58
CA GLU A 140 12.72 11.94 3.66
C GLU A 140 11.26 12.37 3.41
N LYS A 141 10.34 11.41 3.29
CA LYS A 141 8.93 11.65 2.97
C LYS A 141 8.04 11.72 4.21
N GLN A 142 8.61 11.89 5.41
CA GLN A 142 7.89 11.68 6.66
C GLN A 142 6.66 12.58 6.84
N GLU A 143 6.74 13.85 6.41
CA GLU A 143 5.64 14.82 6.56
C GLU A 143 4.47 14.48 5.65
N SER A 144 4.74 14.22 4.36
CA SER A 144 3.71 13.82 3.39
C SER A 144 3.05 12.49 3.76
N LEU A 145 3.83 11.54 4.28
CA LEU A 145 3.28 10.29 4.79
C LEU A 145 2.35 10.54 5.99
N SER A 146 2.73 11.41 6.93
CA SER A 146 1.91 11.69 8.11
C SER A 146 0.59 12.36 7.74
N GLU A 147 0.62 13.28 6.77
CA GLU A 147 -0.58 13.92 6.24
C GLU A 147 -1.51 12.91 5.55
N ALA A 148 -0.96 12.04 4.71
CA ALA A 148 -1.73 11.02 4.01
C ALA A 148 -2.35 10.00 4.99
N GLU A 149 -1.58 9.52 5.96
CA GLU A 149 -2.00 8.57 7.00
C GLU A 149 -3.10 9.15 7.90
N ALA A 150 -3.02 10.44 8.26
CA ALA A 150 -4.06 11.11 9.04
C ALA A 150 -5.42 11.20 8.30
N GLY A 151 -5.41 11.01 6.99
CA GLY A 151 -6.60 11.02 6.15
C GLY A 151 -7.34 9.67 6.05
N ILE A 152 -6.76 8.56 6.54
CA ILE A 152 -7.26 7.17 6.37
C ILE A 152 -8.09 6.73 7.58
#